data_AF-A0A7Y2A1Z3-F1
#
_entry.id   AF-A0A7Y2A1Z3-F1
#
_cell.length_a   1.000
_cell.length_b   1.000
_cell.length_c   1.000
_cell.angle_alpha   90.00
_cell.angle_beta   90.00
_cell.angle_gamma   90.00
#
_symmetry.space_group_name_H-M   'P 1'
#
loop_
_entity.id
_entity.type
_entity.pdbx_description
1 polymer ?
#
loop_
_entity_poly.entity_id
_entity_poly.type
_entity_poly.pdbx_seq_one_letter_code
_entity_poly.pdbx_strand_id
1 'polypeptide(L)'
;MKSNVNTVLVLIAIAIASIALAKVSSLKSEQKEPLQKQENILQNEDDEHLELAVYMDRMQRHFSKLYYAAKANNLPLAKFYVQEINESFETIIDANVVDDGHNISALAKQFGEGPFERIENDLEENGLTGFDRTYDDLILNCNSCHVMTEHAFVKIVVPKAPPVGNQSFTFSGQ
;
A
#
# COMPACT_ATOMS: atom_id res chain seq x y z
N MET A 1 -56.60 57.69 9.64
CA MET A 1 -56.78 56.23 9.84
C MET A 1 -56.07 55.32 8.83
N LYS A 2 -55.67 55.78 7.63
CA LYS A 2 -54.97 54.92 6.63
C LYS A 2 -53.47 54.67 6.90
N SER A 3 -52.76 55.57 7.60
CA SER A 3 -51.31 55.45 7.87
C SER A 3 -50.93 54.30 8.81
N ASN A 4 -51.75 54.06 9.84
CA ASN A 4 -51.46 53.06 10.87
C ASN A 4 -51.65 51.62 10.33
N VAL A 5 -52.57 51.42 9.39
CA VAL A 5 -52.83 50.12 8.77
C VAL A 5 -51.67 49.69 7.87
N ASN A 6 -51.11 50.61 7.07
CA ASN A 6 -49.95 50.31 6.24
C ASN A 6 -48.70 50.03 7.09
N THR A 7 -48.53 50.74 8.20
CA THR A 7 -47.40 50.51 9.11
C THR A 7 -47.49 49.14 9.79
N VAL A 8 -48.68 48.74 10.23
CA VAL A 8 -48.91 47.40 10.81
C VAL A 8 -48.70 46.29 9.77
N LEU A 9 -49.15 46.48 8.53
CA LEU A 9 -48.93 45.51 7.45
C LEU A 9 -47.45 45.34 7.09
N VAL A 10 -46.67 46.43 7.09
CA VAL A 10 -45.21 46.36 6.86
C VAL A 10 -44.50 45.62 8.00
N LEU A 11 -44.87 45.89 9.25
CA LEU A 11 -44.28 45.19 10.40
C LEU A 11 -44.61 43.69 10.39
N ILE A 12 -45.82 43.31 10.00
CA ILE A 12 -46.21 41.89 9.84
C ILE A 12 -45.39 41.24 8.71
N ALA A 13 -45.21 41.91 7.57
CA ALA A 13 -44.41 41.38 6.46
C ALA A 13 -42.93 41.16 6.85
N ILE A 14 -42.34 42.10 7.61
CA ILE A 14 -40.97 41.97 8.13
C ILE A 14 -40.84 40.81 9.12
N ALA A 15 -41.83 40.65 10.02
CA ALA A 15 -41.84 39.54 10.97
C ALA A 15 -41.93 38.17 10.27
N ILE A 16 -42.78 38.05 9.25
CA ILE A 16 -42.91 36.81 8.45
C ILE A 16 -41.61 36.52 7.70
N ALA A 17 -40.99 37.52 7.08
CA ALA A 17 -39.71 37.36 6.39
C ALA A 17 -38.59 36.93 7.35
N SER A 18 -38.56 37.48 8.56
CA SER A 18 -37.59 37.14 9.60
C SER A 18 -37.74 35.69 10.07
N ILE A 19 -38.98 35.22 10.26
CA ILE A 19 -39.27 33.81 10.63
C ILE A 19 -38.89 32.86 9.50
N ALA A 20 -39.16 33.22 8.24
CA ALA A 20 -38.78 32.42 7.08
C ALA A 20 -37.25 32.29 6.96
N LEU A 21 -36.52 33.38 7.15
CA LEU A 21 -35.04 33.38 7.15
C LEU A 21 -34.47 32.50 8.27
N ALA A 22 -35.03 32.57 9.48
CA ALA A 22 -34.59 31.74 10.61
C ALA A 22 -34.87 30.24 10.39
N LYS A 23 -35.98 29.87 9.74
CA LYS A 23 -36.24 28.47 9.37
C LYS A 23 -35.27 27.96 8.30
N VAL A 24 -34.98 28.79 7.29
CA VAL A 24 -34.03 28.43 6.23
C VAL A 24 -32.61 28.25 6.78
N SER A 25 -32.18 29.09 7.72
CA SER A 25 -30.87 28.93 8.37
C SER A 25 -30.81 27.68 9.25
N SER A 26 -31.88 27.36 9.99
CA SER A 26 -31.99 26.15 10.80
C SER A 26 -31.94 24.87 9.98
N LEU A 27 -32.63 24.82 8.83
CA LEU A 27 -32.60 23.67 7.92
C LEU A 27 -31.21 23.50 7.28
N LYS A 28 -30.54 24.62 6.98
CA LYS A 28 -29.18 24.61 6.42
C LYS A 28 -28.13 24.18 7.45
N SER A 29 -28.34 24.42 8.74
CA SER A 29 -27.47 23.91 9.81
C SER A 29 -27.69 22.41 10.06
N GLU A 30 -28.95 21.94 10.07
CA GLU A 30 -29.27 20.51 10.25
C GLU A 30 -28.74 19.63 9.11
N GLN A 31 -28.61 20.16 7.89
CA GLN A 31 -28.00 19.42 6.78
C GLN A 31 -26.47 19.48 6.75
N LYS A 32 -25.85 20.51 7.35
CA LYS A 32 -24.39 20.65 7.39
C LYS A 32 -23.75 19.70 8.39
N GLU A 33 -24.41 19.45 9.52
CA GLU A 33 -23.90 18.59 10.58
C GLU A 33 -23.69 17.12 10.13
N PRO A 34 -24.64 16.44 9.44
CA PRO A 34 -24.41 15.09 8.92
C PRO A 34 -23.43 15.05 7.74
N LEU A 35 -23.38 16.09 6.89
CA LEU A 35 -22.40 16.16 5.80
C LEU A 35 -20.97 16.33 6.32
N GLN A 36 -20.75 17.28 7.25
CA GLN A 36 -19.44 17.47 7.88
C GLN A 36 -19.03 16.27 8.71
N LYS A 37 -19.99 15.59 9.37
CA LYS A 37 -19.69 14.36 10.09
C LYS A 37 -19.26 13.24 9.15
N GLN A 38 -19.86 13.13 7.96
CA GLN A 38 -19.48 12.13 6.97
C GLN A 38 -18.16 12.47 6.26
N GLU A 39 -17.89 13.74 5.99
CA GLU A 39 -16.61 14.24 5.45
C GLU A 39 -15.48 14.04 6.47
N ASN A 40 -15.77 14.24 7.76
CA ASN A 40 -14.84 13.97 8.85
C ASN A 40 -14.68 12.46 9.12
N ILE A 41 -15.71 11.63 8.91
CA ILE A 41 -15.56 10.16 8.96
C ILE A 41 -14.69 9.65 7.81
N LEU A 42 -14.81 10.23 6.60
CA LEU A 42 -13.92 9.91 5.47
C LEU A 42 -12.48 10.45 5.64
N GLN A 43 -12.29 11.51 6.42
CA GLN A 43 -10.97 12.10 6.69
C GLN A 43 -10.29 11.54 7.94
N ASN A 44 -10.99 10.75 8.76
CA ASN A 44 -10.46 10.04 9.93
C ASN A 44 -10.49 8.52 9.73
N GLU A 45 -10.60 8.03 8.50
CA GLU A 45 -10.03 6.73 8.20
C GLU A 45 -8.53 6.96 8.21
N ASP A 46 -7.91 6.44 9.28
CA ASP A 46 -6.50 6.40 9.59
C ASP A 46 -5.61 6.63 8.35
N ASP A 47 -4.65 7.56 8.48
CA ASP A 47 -3.38 7.56 7.73
C ASP A 47 -3.07 6.10 7.38
N GLU A 48 -3.21 5.70 6.10
CA GLU A 48 -3.20 4.29 5.68
C GLU A 48 -1.80 3.74 5.94
N HIS A 49 -1.53 3.42 7.20
CA HIS A 49 -0.23 3.11 7.70
C HIS A 49 0.09 1.74 7.13
N LEU A 50 1.01 1.72 6.18
CA LEU A 50 1.40 0.50 5.52
C LEU A 50 1.86 -0.50 6.58
N GLU A 51 1.10 -1.58 6.74
CA GLU A 51 1.43 -2.69 7.63
C GLU A 51 2.65 -3.45 7.07
N LEU A 52 3.85 -3.00 7.45
CA LEU A 52 5.12 -3.48 6.87
C LEU A 52 5.26 -5.01 6.92
N ALA A 53 4.82 -5.63 8.00
CA ALA A 53 4.85 -7.07 8.17
C ALA A 53 4.05 -7.82 7.09
N VAL A 54 2.95 -7.26 6.59
CA VAL A 54 2.12 -7.86 5.52
C VAL A 54 2.89 -7.91 4.21
N TYR A 55 3.58 -6.83 3.86
CA TYR A 55 4.38 -6.76 2.64
C TYR A 55 5.64 -7.61 2.74
N MET A 56 6.32 -7.60 3.89
CA MET A 56 7.50 -8.45 4.14
C MET A 56 7.15 -9.95 4.04
N ASP A 57 6.03 -10.37 4.62
CA ASP A 57 5.54 -11.75 4.55
C ASP A 57 5.08 -12.15 3.13
N ARG A 58 4.43 -11.23 2.39
CA ARG A 58 4.13 -11.42 0.96
C ARG A 58 5.41 -11.62 0.14
N MET A 59 6.40 -10.73 0.31
CA MET A 59 7.69 -10.83 -0.38
C MET A 59 8.41 -12.13 -0.04
N GLN A 60 8.47 -12.53 1.23
CA GLN A 60 9.12 -13.79 1.61
C GLN A 60 8.45 -15.00 0.94
N ARG A 61 7.12 -15.02 0.86
CA ARG A 61 6.39 -16.06 0.13
C ARG A 61 6.73 -16.05 -1.37
N HIS A 62 6.66 -14.89 -2.02
CA HIS A 62 6.96 -14.77 -3.44
C HIS A 62 8.41 -15.11 -3.75
N PHE A 63 9.35 -14.71 -2.90
CA PHE A 63 10.77 -15.03 -3.01
C PHE A 63 11.03 -16.54 -2.88
N SER A 64 10.27 -17.25 -2.05
CA SER A 64 10.32 -18.70 -2.02
C SER A 64 9.72 -19.33 -3.29
N LYS A 65 8.60 -18.79 -3.80
CA LYS A 65 7.98 -19.29 -5.04
C LYS A 65 8.86 -19.06 -6.27
N LEU A 66 9.55 -17.93 -6.34
CA LEU A 66 10.58 -17.61 -7.34
C LEU A 66 11.66 -18.70 -7.39
N TYR A 67 12.23 -19.06 -6.24
CA TYR A 67 13.24 -20.12 -6.17
C TYR A 67 12.72 -21.44 -6.74
N TYR A 68 11.52 -21.88 -6.32
CA TYR A 68 10.97 -23.14 -6.82
C TYR A 68 10.59 -23.08 -8.30
N ALA A 69 10.14 -21.93 -8.81
CA ALA A 69 9.91 -21.73 -10.24
C ALA A 69 11.21 -21.88 -11.04
N ALA A 70 12.30 -21.24 -10.60
CA ALA A 70 13.60 -21.36 -11.22
C ALA A 70 14.15 -22.80 -11.16
N LYS A 71 14.08 -23.46 -10.00
CA LYS A 71 14.52 -24.86 -9.85
C LYS A 71 13.70 -25.85 -10.69
N ALA A 72 12.46 -25.52 -11.00
CA ALA A 72 11.61 -26.29 -11.90
C ALA A 72 11.80 -25.93 -13.40
N ASN A 73 12.79 -25.09 -13.73
CA ASN A 73 13.01 -24.54 -15.08
C ASN A 73 11.81 -23.79 -15.66
N ASN A 74 10.98 -23.20 -14.80
CA ASN A 74 9.77 -22.48 -15.19
C ASN A 74 10.06 -20.97 -15.25
N LEU A 75 10.71 -20.55 -16.33
CA LEU A 75 11.10 -19.15 -16.54
C LEU A 75 9.91 -18.18 -16.50
N PRO A 76 8.75 -18.44 -17.12
CA PRO A 76 7.61 -17.52 -17.02
C PRO A 76 7.15 -17.29 -15.58
N LEU A 77 7.09 -18.35 -14.78
CA LEU A 77 6.70 -18.24 -13.37
C LEU A 77 7.78 -17.55 -12.52
N ALA A 78 9.05 -17.75 -12.86
CA ALA A 78 10.16 -17.03 -12.21
C ALA A 78 10.07 -15.53 -12.48
N LYS A 79 9.88 -15.12 -13.74
CA LYS A 79 9.69 -13.70 -14.11
C LYS A 79 8.49 -13.08 -13.39
N PHE A 80 7.35 -13.79 -13.39
CA PHE A 80 6.17 -13.37 -12.65
C PHE A 80 6.48 -13.09 -11.18
N TYR A 81 7.14 -14.02 -10.47
CA TYR A 81 7.41 -13.81 -9.05
C TYR A 81 8.48 -12.77 -8.75
N VAL A 82 9.46 -12.54 -9.63
CA VAL A 82 10.37 -11.40 -9.44
C VAL A 82 9.59 -10.08 -9.51
N GLN A 83 8.76 -9.91 -10.53
CA GLN A 83 7.96 -8.69 -10.69
C GLN A 83 7.05 -8.44 -9.47
N GLU A 84 6.34 -9.46 -8.98
CA GLU A 84 5.46 -9.34 -7.81
C GLU A 84 6.22 -8.98 -6.51
N ILE A 85 7.51 -9.34 -6.43
CA ILE A 85 8.37 -8.91 -5.31
C ILE A 85 8.75 -7.45 -5.50
N ASN A 86 9.16 -7.05 -6.71
CA ASN A 86 9.51 -5.66 -7.00
C ASN A 86 8.33 -4.71 -6.76
N GLU A 87 7.11 -5.06 -7.18
CA GLU A 87 5.90 -4.26 -6.91
C GLU A 87 5.63 -4.11 -5.40
N SER A 88 5.82 -5.17 -4.62
CA SER A 88 5.69 -5.11 -3.16
C SER A 88 6.75 -4.19 -2.54
N PHE A 89 7.94 -4.15 -3.14
CA PHE A 89 9.05 -3.33 -2.70
C PHE A 89 8.85 -1.85 -3.04
N GLU A 90 8.40 -1.55 -4.25
CA GLU A 90 8.01 -0.20 -4.70
C GLU A 90 6.90 0.37 -3.81
N THR A 91 5.92 -0.46 -3.43
CA THR A 91 4.86 -0.05 -2.49
C THR A 91 5.44 0.40 -1.15
N ILE A 92 6.45 -0.29 -0.62
CA ILE A 92 7.14 0.12 0.62
C ILE A 92 7.93 1.42 0.40
N ILE A 93 8.60 1.58 -0.74
CA ILE A 93 9.36 2.80 -1.07
C ILE A 93 8.44 4.02 -1.11
N ASP A 94 7.27 3.91 -1.73
CA ASP A 94 6.36 5.03 -1.94
C ASP A 94 5.58 5.42 -0.68
N ALA A 95 5.45 4.50 0.28
CA ALA A 95 4.66 4.68 1.50
C ALA A 95 5.32 5.54 2.60
N ASN A 96 6.58 5.98 2.43
CA ASN A 96 7.33 6.79 3.43
C ASN A 96 7.31 6.20 4.86
N VAL A 97 7.40 4.89 4.98
CA VAL A 97 7.32 4.11 6.22
C VAL A 97 8.51 4.41 7.12
N VAL A 98 8.22 4.76 8.36
CA VAL A 98 9.19 4.79 9.46
C VAL A 98 8.75 3.79 10.50
N ASP A 99 9.62 2.82 10.81
CA ASP A 99 9.35 1.74 11.75
C ASP A 99 10.52 1.62 12.72
N ASP A 100 10.24 1.53 14.02
CA ASP A 100 11.25 1.48 15.08
C ASP A 100 12.38 2.53 14.95
N GLY A 101 12.03 3.75 14.49
CA GLY A 101 12.99 4.85 14.30
C GLY A 101 13.85 4.76 13.05
N HIS A 102 13.63 3.77 12.19
CA HIS A 102 14.32 3.58 10.91
C HIS A 102 13.44 4.03 9.75
N ASN A 103 13.99 4.78 8.79
CA ASN A 103 13.29 5.12 7.56
C ASN A 103 13.30 3.93 6.60
N ILE A 104 12.32 3.05 6.74
CA ILE A 104 12.24 1.79 6.00
C ILE A 104 12.12 2.03 4.50
N SER A 105 11.36 3.02 4.05
CA SER A 105 11.25 3.33 2.62
C SER A 105 12.58 3.73 1.98
N ALA A 106 13.38 4.54 2.67
CA ALA A 106 14.71 4.92 2.18
C ALA A 106 15.67 3.73 2.16
N LEU A 107 15.62 2.88 3.20
CA LEU A 107 16.45 1.69 3.28
C LEU A 107 16.03 0.64 2.26
N ALA A 108 14.73 0.47 2.01
CA ALA A 108 14.22 -0.35 0.92
C ALA A 108 14.86 0.11 -0.39
N LYS A 109 14.72 1.39 -0.75
CA LYS A 109 15.34 1.92 -1.97
C LYS A 109 16.84 1.61 -2.05
N GLN A 110 17.59 1.85 -0.98
CA GLN A 110 19.03 1.58 -0.92
C GLN A 110 19.38 0.09 -1.13
N PHE A 111 18.63 -0.83 -0.53
CA PHE A 111 18.98 -2.25 -0.48
C PHE A 111 18.32 -3.12 -1.54
N GLY A 112 17.24 -2.67 -2.20
CA GLY A 112 16.50 -3.54 -3.14
C GLY A 112 16.36 -3.02 -4.56
N GLU A 113 16.30 -1.71 -4.83
CA GLU A 113 16.01 -1.18 -6.19
C GLU A 113 16.99 -1.75 -7.22
N GLY A 114 18.30 -1.57 -7.02
CA GLY A 114 19.31 -2.10 -7.93
C GLY A 114 19.38 -3.64 -7.97
N PRO A 115 19.37 -4.36 -6.85
CA PRO A 115 19.32 -5.83 -6.86
C PRO A 115 18.11 -6.43 -7.58
N PHE A 116 16.90 -5.86 -7.43
CA PHE A 116 15.70 -6.35 -8.10
C PHE A 116 15.75 -6.10 -9.60
N GLU A 117 16.12 -4.89 -10.02
CA GLU A 117 16.34 -4.57 -11.45
C GLU A 117 17.35 -5.53 -12.09
N ARG A 118 18.43 -5.90 -11.37
CA ARG A 118 19.42 -6.86 -11.87
C ARG A 118 18.85 -8.25 -12.11
N ILE A 119 18.07 -8.80 -11.18
CA ILE A 119 17.50 -10.14 -11.38
C ILE A 119 16.43 -10.15 -12.47
N GLU A 120 15.64 -9.07 -12.60
CA GLU A 120 14.67 -8.92 -13.68
C GLU A 120 15.37 -8.94 -15.03
N ASN A 121 16.39 -8.10 -15.20
CA ASN A 121 17.18 -8.05 -16.43
C ASN A 121 17.91 -9.37 -16.72
N ASP A 122 18.49 -10.01 -15.69
CA ASP A 122 19.14 -11.33 -15.85
C ASP A 122 18.14 -12.39 -16.34
N LEU A 123 16.92 -12.42 -15.80
CA LEU A 123 15.88 -13.35 -16.24
C LEU A 123 15.39 -13.06 -17.66
N GLU A 124 15.37 -11.79 -18.06
CA GLU A 124 15.02 -11.38 -19.43
C GLU A 124 16.09 -11.76 -20.44
N GLU A 125 17.35 -11.45 -20.17
CA GLU A 125 18.45 -11.60 -21.12
C GLU A 125 19.05 -13.01 -21.13
N ASN A 126 19.20 -13.62 -19.95
CA ASN A 126 19.97 -14.85 -19.74
C ASN A 126 19.10 -16.05 -19.33
N GLY A 127 17.79 -15.83 -19.16
CA GLY A 127 16.87 -16.82 -18.63
C GLY A 127 17.27 -17.23 -17.20
N LEU A 128 17.31 -18.53 -16.93
CA LEU A 128 17.69 -19.03 -15.59
C LEU A 128 19.20 -19.21 -15.40
N THR A 129 20.01 -18.83 -16.38
CA THR A 129 21.46 -18.91 -16.29
C THR A 129 21.96 -17.94 -15.21
N GLY A 130 22.64 -18.46 -14.19
CA GLY A 130 23.17 -17.63 -13.10
C GLY A 130 22.17 -17.29 -11.98
N PHE A 131 20.92 -17.76 -12.08
CA PHE A 131 19.86 -17.48 -11.11
C PHE A 131 20.30 -17.70 -9.65
N ASP A 132 20.99 -18.80 -9.36
CA ASP A 132 21.41 -19.12 -7.99
C ASP A 132 22.29 -18.04 -7.37
N ARG A 133 23.19 -17.45 -8.15
CA ARG A 133 24.05 -16.37 -7.69
C ARG A 133 23.24 -15.11 -7.41
N THR A 134 22.39 -14.70 -8.35
CA THR A 134 21.59 -13.48 -8.18
C THR A 134 20.56 -13.64 -7.05
N TYR A 135 20.04 -14.85 -6.84
CA TYR A 135 19.17 -15.19 -5.72
C TYR A 135 19.90 -15.12 -4.37
N ASP A 136 21.11 -15.66 -4.28
CA ASP A 136 21.95 -15.56 -3.06
C ASP A 136 22.33 -14.10 -2.76
N ASP A 137 22.61 -13.30 -3.78
CA ASP A 137 22.87 -11.86 -3.63
C ASP A 137 21.62 -11.12 -3.10
N LEU A 138 20.40 -11.48 -3.53
CA LEU A 138 19.17 -10.94 -2.96
C LEU A 138 18.98 -11.34 -1.49
N ILE A 139 19.25 -12.60 -1.12
CA ILE A 139 19.23 -13.03 0.29
C ILE A 139 20.17 -12.19 1.14
N LEU A 140 21.37 -11.91 0.64
CA LEU A 140 22.35 -11.08 1.34
C LEU A 140 21.83 -9.65 1.55
N ASN A 141 21.21 -9.06 0.52
CA ASN A 141 20.63 -7.71 0.61
C ASN A 141 19.45 -7.64 1.59
N CYS A 142 18.51 -8.60 1.52
CA CYS A 142 17.39 -8.70 2.47
C CYS A 142 17.92 -8.76 3.91
N ASN A 143 18.85 -9.66 4.17
CA ASN A 143 19.42 -9.82 5.51
C ASN A 143 20.23 -8.60 5.96
N SER A 144 20.89 -7.87 5.05
CA SER A 144 21.63 -6.65 5.39
C SER A 144 20.69 -5.54 5.86
N CYS A 145 19.55 -5.38 5.18
CA CYS A 145 18.50 -4.47 5.63
C CYS A 145 17.97 -4.89 7.01
N HIS A 146 17.64 -6.17 7.20
CA HIS A 146 17.13 -6.68 8.48
C HIS A 146 18.13 -6.49 9.62
N VAL A 147 19.44 -6.68 9.40
CA VAL A 147 20.46 -6.43 10.42
C VAL A 147 20.52 -4.94 10.77
N MET A 148 20.51 -4.07 9.76
CA MET A 148 20.62 -2.62 9.94
C MET A 148 19.40 -2.01 10.63
N THR A 149 18.22 -2.60 10.49
CA THR A 149 16.99 -2.19 11.20
C THR A 149 16.80 -2.93 12.52
N GLU A 150 17.81 -3.62 13.04
CA GLU A 150 17.76 -4.37 14.31
C GLU A 150 16.82 -5.60 14.32
N HIS A 151 16.42 -6.07 13.14
CA HIS A 151 15.56 -7.22 12.88
C HIS A 151 16.32 -8.49 12.44
N ALA A 152 17.58 -8.66 12.86
CA ALA A 152 18.44 -9.78 12.45
C ALA A 152 17.88 -11.18 12.81
N PHE A 153 16.88 -11.25 13.70
CA PHE A 153 16.16 -12.49 14.00
C PHE A 153 15.24 -12.96 12.85
N VAL A 154 14.86 -12.06 11.93
CA VAL A 154 14.16 -12.38 10.67
C VAL A 154 15.17 -12.78 9.60
N LYS A 155 15.84 -13.91 9.80
CA LYS A 155 16.90 -14.37 8.88
C LYS A 155 16.33 -15.09 7.66
N ILE A 156 16.49 -14.49 6.49
CA ILE A 156 16.13 -15.08 5.20
C ILE A 156 17.19 -16.12 4.78
N VAL A 157 16.74 -17.27 4.29
CA VAL A 157 17.57 -18.37 3.82
C VAL A 157 16.96 -18.98 2.56
N VAL A 158 17.77 -19.72 1.80
CA VAL A 158 17.26 -20.54 0.69
C VAL A 158 16.19 -21.50 1.22
N PRO A 159 14.98 -21.52 0.63
CA PRO A 159 13.88 -22.31 1.15
C PRO A 159 14.13 -23.81 0.98
N LYS A 160 13.87 -24.59 2.03
CA LYS A 160 14.08 -26.05 2.05
C LYS A 160 12.84 -26.87 1.68
N ALA A 161 11.67 -26.22 1.63
CA ALA A 161 10.42 -26.80 1.14
C ALA A 161 9.61 -25.71 0.40
N PRO A 162 8.70 -26.10 -0.52
CA PRO A 162 7.81 -25.14 -1.17
C PRO A 162 6.95 -24.38 -0.15
N PRO A 163 6.67 -23.10 -0.40
CA PRO A 163 5.93 -22.26 0.57
C PRO A 163 4.44 -22.60 0.61
N VAL A 164 3.94 -23.32 -0.41
CA VAL A 164 2.55 -23.76 -0.52
C VAL A 164 2.50 -25.18 -1.10
N GLY A 165 1.55 -25.98 -0.63
CA GLY A 165 1.37 -27.37 -1.07
C GLY A 165 0.40 -27.55 -2.25
N ASN A 166 -0.24 -26.48 -2.72
CA ASN A 166 -1.31 -26.51 -3.71
C ASN A 166 -0.95 -25.79 -5.03
N GLN A 167 0.34 -25.58 -5.30
CA GLN A 167 0.82 -24.96 -6.54
C GLN A 167 1.86 -25.86 -7.21
N SER A 168 1.69 -26.10 -8.52
CA SER A 168 2.73 -26.71 -9.34
C SER A 168 3.75 -25.66 -9.76
N PHE A 169 5.03 -25.98 -9.63
CA PHE A 169 6.13 -25.12 -10.10
C PHE A 169 6.67 -25.52 -11.46
N THR A 170 6.37 -26.73 -11.93
CA THR A 170 6.76 -27.17 -13.28
C THR A 170 5.79 -26.59 -14.31
N PHE A 171 6.33 -26.13 -15.44
CA PHE A 171 5.54 -25.74 -16.59
C PHE A 171 5.67 -26.80 -17.67
N SER A 172 4.58 -27.52 -17.94
CA SER A 172 4.47 -28.45 -19.06
C SER A 172 3.65 -27.80 -20.18
N GLY A 173 4.03 -26.57 -20.57
CA GLY A 173 3.38 -25.88 -21.68
C GLY A 173 3.50 -26.69 -22.96
N GLN A 174 2.35 -26.94 -23.59
CA GLN A 174 2.25 -27.30 -25.01
C GLN A 174 2.71 -26.13 -25.88
#